data_AF-A0A354CXA4-F1
#
_entry.id   AF-A0A354CXA4-F1
#
_cell.length_a   1.000
_cell.length_b   1.000
_cell.length_c   1.000
_cell.angle_alpha   90.00
_cell.angle_beta   90.00
_cell.angle_gamma   90.00
#
_symmetry.space_group_name_H-M   'P 1'
#
loop_
_entity.id
_entity.type
_entity.pdbx_description
1 polymer ?
#
loop_
_entity_poly.entity_id
_entity_poly.type
_entity_poly.pdbx_seq_one_letter_code
_entity_poly.pdbx_strand_id
1 'polypeptide(L)'
;MPLRPDALCGGVPRAGTRGQSPVSPRTATALPLSGGLQRPRGHHDSRRVRGHDGSGGGRAPHYPRPRHVRNGPGGLAGEAGVGNAGRVYSYHPDRLRRRGEADDAWGEGQRREVAVLAAGHATGLSEMGASAVVLIVQARMDSTRLPGKSLRPLAGVPLVGRILERLKRCQRVDRLVLAVPDTDQNDALEVVGRSYGIPVFRGSEPDVLDRYYRAAQAFRAEAIVRFPADNPVPEPSEIDRIIAYHLTGQSDFSSNLAEVYGNGYPNGIGAEVISAQALEEVWRACQDPEKREHPHLNFFDYRAQRATDPDRYRVGTVPCPPAFRRPELVLDVNTPQEYAFMAALYDALYPGNPQFHITDIIRWYDAISRRTTTPGRLPAAVRPHG
;
A
#
# COMPACT_ATOMS: atom_id res chain seq x y z
N MET A 1 36.55 52.24 -16.91
CA MET A 1 37.00 51.77 -18.24
C MET A 1 35.78 51.51 -19.11
N PRO A 2 35.51 52.38 -20.12
CA PRO A 2 34.53 52.13 -21.15
C PRO A 2 35.17 51.81 -22.52
N LEU A 3 34.52 50.90 -23.25
CA LEU A 3 34.16 50.87 -24.68
C LEU A 3 35.05 51.55 -25.76
N ARG A 4 35.50 50.71 -26.72
CA ARG A 4 35.40 50.80 -28.22
C ARG A 4 36.07 52.02 -28.93
N PRO A 5 36.21 52.12 -30.29
CA PRO A 5 35.47 51.43 -31.38
C PRO A 5 36.22 51.10 -32.71
N ASP A 6 35.51 50.38 -33.61
CA ASP A 6 35.28 50.55 -35.08
C ASP A 6 36.44 50.97 -36.01
N ALA A 7 36.50 50.68 -37.31
CA ALA A 7 35.78 49.86 -38.30
C ALA A 7 36.55 50.07 -39.63
N LEU A 8 36.45 49.15 -40.61
CA LEU A 8 36.64 49.52 -42.02
C LEU A 8 35.64 48.85 -42.96
N CYS A 9 35.22 49.68 -43.91
CA CYS A 9 34.08 49.59 -44.81
C CYS A 9 34.28 48.75 -46.07
N GLY A 10 33.14 48.42 -46.70
CA GLY A 10 32.97 48.19 -48.14
C GLY A 10 31.79 47.23 -48.36
N GLY A 11 30.72 47.50 -49.11
CA GLY A 11 30.37 48.51 -50.10
C GLY A 11 29.37 47.84 -51.06
N VAL A 12 28.20 48.45 -51.26
CA VAL A 12 26.92 47.96 -51.87
C VAL A 12 26.95 48.10 -53.42
N PRO A 13 26.09 47.45 -54.27
CA PRO A 13 24.68 47.89 -54.56
C PRO A 13 23.67 46.72 -54.85
N ARG A 14 22.43 46.63 -54.33
CA ARG A 14 21.12 47.34 -54.55
C ARG A 14 20.31 47.01 -55.83
N ALA A 15 19.17 46.31 -55.65
CA ALA A 15 17.80 46.53 -56.17
C ALA A 15 17.00 45.22 -55.91
N GLY A 16 15.79 45.10 -55.35
CA GLY A 16 14.57 45.91 -55.21
C GLY A 16 13.41 44.91 -55.49
N THR A 17 12.51 44.57 -54.57
CA THR A 17 11.17 45.17 -54.46
C THR A 17 10.42 44.74 -53.17
N ARG A 18 9.47 45.61 -52.80
CA ARG A 18 8.48 45.68 -51.70
C ARG A 18 7.66 44.38 -51.50
N GLY A 19 7.09 44.04 -50.34
CA GLY A 19 6.95 44.75 -49.06
C GLY A 19 6.01 44.03 -48.07
N GLN A 20 5.83 44.70 -46.92
CA GLN A 20 4.79 44.61 -45.88
C GLN A 20 4.89 43.53 -44.78
N SER A 21 4.48 43.97 -43.59
CA SER A 21 4.97 43.61 -42.25
C SER A 21 3.99 42.69 -41.47
N PRO A 22 4.02 42.59 -40.11
CA PRO A 22 4.11 41.31 -39.40
C PRO A 22 2.77 40.85 -38.80
N VAL A 23 2.63 39.55 -38.53
CA VAL A 23 1.47 38.99 -37.83
C VAL A 23 1.86 38.63 -36.41
N SER A 24 1.28 39.34 -35.43
CA SER A 24 1.10 38.92 -34.04
C SER A 24 -0.40 38.73 -33.75
N PRO A 25 -0.80 38.37 -32.53
CA PRO A 25 -1.43 37.11 -32.15
C PRO A 25 -2.97 37.16 -32.24
N ARG A 26 -3.60 36.00 -32.44
CA ARG A 26 -5.06 35.88 -32.45
C ARG A 26 -5.62 35.82 -31.02
N THR A 27 -6.32 36.89 -30.66
CA THR A 27 -7.45 36.94 -29.72
C THR A 27 -8.64 36.13 -30.26
N ALA A 28 -9.39 35.47 -29.37
CA ALA A 28 -10.70 34.91 -29.67
C ALA A 28 -11.72 35.51 -28.70
N THR A 29 -12.72 36.18 -29.28
CA THR A 29 -13.82 36.89 -28.63
C THR A 29 -14.98 35.93 -28.31
N ALA A 30 -15.71 36.25 -27.25
CA ALA A 30 -16.84 35.53 -26.68
C ALA A 30 -18.22 35.79 -27.37
N LEU A 31 -19.21 34.99 -26.92
CA LEU A 31 -20.69 35.16 -26.84
C LEU A 31 -21.54 34.23 -27.74
N PRO A 32 -22.83 33.96 -27.41
CA PRO A 32 -23.39 33.41 -26.16
C PRO A 32 -24.47 32.30 -26.40
N LEU A 33 -24.98 31.66 -25.33
CA LEU A 33 -26.42 31.39 -25.02
C LEU A 33 -26.66 30.13 -24.15
N SER A 34 -27.22 30.38 -22.97
CA SER A 34 -28.43 29.75 -22.39
C SER A 34 -28.51 28.25 -22.13
N GLY A 35 -28.64 27.86 -20.85
CA GLY A 35 -29.15 26.52 -20.48
C GLY A 35 -28.84 26.05 -19.06
N GLY A 36 -29.00 26.90 -18.03
CA GLY A 36 -28.76 26.52 -16.64
C GLY A 36 -30.04 26.08 -15.92
N LEU A 37 -30.26 24.77 -15.78
CA LEU A 37 -31.23 24.21 -14.83
C LEU A 37 -30.73 24.44 -13.39
N GLN A 38 -31.58 25.08 -12.60
CA GLN A 38 -31.44 25.25 -11.15
C GLN A 38 -31.44 23.89 -10.44
N ARG A 39 -30.50 23.68 -9.50
CA ARG A 39 -30.62 22.67 -8.45
C ARG A 39 -30.85 23.37 -7.11
N PRO A 40 -31.82 22.93 -6.29
CA PRO A 40 -32.20 23.65 -5.07
C PRO A 40 -31.22 23.40 -3.92
N ARG A 41 -30.99 24.47 -3.15
CA ARG A 41 -30.32 24.48 -1.85
C ARG A 41 -31.21 23.79 -0.82
N GLY A 42 -30.72 22.69 -0.23
CA GLY A 42 -31.30 22.08 0.96
C GLY A 42 -30.68 22.70 2.21
N HIS A 43 -31.48 23.46 2.95
CA HIS A 43 -31.23 23.80 4.34
C HIS A 43 -31.20 22.53 5.19
N HIS A 44 -30.23 22.37 6.09
CA HIS A 44 -30.44 21.53 7.27
C HIS A 44 -30.10 22.26 8.57
N ASP A 45 -31.17 22.34 9.34
CA ASP A 45 -31.39 22.87 10.68
C ASP A 45 -30.46 22.21 11.71
N SER A 46 -29.81 23.04 12.51
CA SER A 46 -28.98 22.66 13.64
C SER A 46 -29.85 22.51 14.88
N ARG A 47 -30.19 21.26 15.23
CA ARG A 47 -30.77 20.96 16.55
C ARG A 47 -29.85 20.08 17.38
N ARG A 48 -29.36 20.70 18.45
CA ARG A 48 -28.77 20.08 19.64
C ARG A 48 -29.74 19.05 20.23
N VAL A 49 -29.23 17.87 20.57
CA VAL A 49 -29.84 17.00 21.58
C VAL A 49 -28.76 16.66 22.60
N ARG A 50 -29.06 16.94 23.87
CA ARG A 50 -28.26 16.64 25.06
C ARG A 50 -28.32 15.14 25.35
N GLY A 51 -27.25 14.62 25.95
CA GLY A 51 -27.18 13.25 26.42
C GLY A 51 -28.07 12.97 27.63
N HIS A 52 -28.30 11.68 27.86
CA HIS A 52 -28.38 11.11 29.20
C HIS A 52 -28.04 9.62 29.16
N ASP A 53 -27.51 9.19 30.29
CA ASP A 53 -26.81 7.97 30.62
C ASP A 53 -27.66 6.70 30.56
N GLY A 54 -27.00 5.56 30.32
CA GLY A 54 -27.60 4.24 30.41
C GLY A 54 -26.52 3.18 30.59
N SER A 55 -26.18 2.91 31.86
CA SER A 55 -25.38 1.78 32.30
C SER A 55 -26.10 0.46 32.01
N GLY A 56 -25.43 -0.45 31.29
CA GLY A 56 -25.96 -1.79 31.00
C GLY A 56 -24.82 -2.77 30.78
N GLY A 57 -24.46 -3.50 31.84
CA GLY A 57 -23.49 -4.59 31.79
C GLY A 57 -24.03 -5.76 30.95
N GLY A 58 -23.35 -6.07 29.85
CA GLY A 58 -23.60 -7.24 29.00
C GLY A 58 -22.43 -8.21 29.08
N ARG A 59 -22.71 -9.44 29.54
CA ARG A 59 -21.76 -10.56 29.61
C ARG A 59 -21.29 -10.97 28.21
N ALA A 60 -20.00 -11.31 28.08
CA ALA A 60 -19.42 -11.89 26.87
C ALA A 60 -20.03 -13.28 26.57
N PRO A 61 -20.30 -13.65 25.30
CA PRO A 61 -20.79 -14.97 24.95
C PRO A 61 -19.68 -16.04 25.02
N HIS A 62 -19.97 -17.14 25.71
CA HIS A 62 -19.19 -18.37 25.72
C HIS A 62 -19.31 -19.08 24.36
N TYR A 63 -18.18 -19.34 23.69
CA TYR A 63 -18.14 -20.21 22.52
C TYR A 63 -18.01 -21.69 22.93
N PRO A 64 -18.79 -22.62 22.35
CA PRO A 64 -18.68 -24.06 22.63
C PRO A 64 -17.42 -24.67 21.98
N ARG A 65 -16.74 -25.54 22.72
CA ARG A 65 -15.58 -26.33 22.23
C ARG A 65 -16.04 -27.41 21.24
N PRO A 66 -15.34 -27.65 20.12
CA PRO A 66 -15.66 -28.77 19.24
C PRO A 66 -15.25 -30.11 19.86
N ARG A 67 -16.11 -31.11 19.68
CA ARG A 67 -15.94 -32.51 20.14
C ARG A 67 -14.86 -33.22 19.33
N HIS A 68 -13.99 -33.95 20.03
CA HIS A 68 -13.01 -34.86 19.42
C HIS A 68 -13.69 -36.00 18.66
N VAL A 69 -13.39 -36.13 17.36
CA VAL A 69 -13.62 -37.36 16.59
C VAL A 69 -12.36 -38.22 16.73
N ARG A 70 -12.52 -39.44 17.27
CA ARG A 70 -11.48 -40.47 17.32
C ARG A 70 -11.38 -41.14 15.95
N ASN A 71 -10.18 -41.18 15.36
CA ASN A 71 -9.85 -42.12 14.30
C ASN A 71 -8.89 -43.18 14.86
N GLY A 72 -9.29 -44.46 14.73
CA GLY A 72 -8.46 -45.62 15.05
C GLY A 72 -7.48 -45.97 13.92
N PRO A 73 -6.51 -46.88 14.17
CA PRO A 73 -5.40 -47.12 13.26
C PRO A 73 -5.72 -48.22 12.25
N GLY A 74 -5.30 -48.03 11.01
CA GLY A 74 -5.28 -49.04 9.96
C GLY A 74 -4.35 -48.59 8.85
N GLY A 75 -3.14 -49.13 8.83
CA GLY A 75 -2.14 -48.84 7.80
C GLY A 75 -2.41 -49.57 6.49
N LEU A 76 -1.77 -49.10 5.43
CA LEU A 76 -0.94 -49.90 4.53
C LEU A 76 -0.16 -48.97 3.60
N ALA A 77 1.09 -49.35 3.37
CA ALA A 77 2.12 -48.59 2.65
C ALA A 77 1.94 -48.65 1.13
N GLY A 78 2.43 -47.62 0.45
CA GLY A 78 2.63 -47.56 -1.00
C GLY A 78 3.41 -46.30 -1.36
N GLU A 79 4.69 -46.49 -1.70
CA GLU A 79 5.63 -45.44 -2.13
C GLU A 79 5.30 -44.91 -3.53
N ALA A 80 5.37 -43.58 -3.72
CA ALA A 80 6.00 -42.90 -4.86
C ALA A 80 5.68 -41.39 -4.87
N GLY A 81 6.70 -40.55 -5.12
CA GLY A 81 6.52 -39.19 -5.62
C GLY A 81 6.95 -38.07 -4.67
N VAL A 82 8.23 -37.68 -4.73
CA VAL A 82 8.76 -36.47 -4.08
C VAL A 82 8.20 -35.22 -4.79
N GLY A 83 7.07 -34.72 -4.30
CA GLY A 83 6.56 -33.39 -4.58
C GLY A 83 6.65 -32.56 -3.30
N ASN A 84 7.30 -31.38 -3.38
CA ASN A 84 7.46 -30.47 -2.26
C ASN A 84 6.09 -29.86 -1.88
N ALA A 85 5.31 -30.60 -1.09
CA ALA A 85 4.02 -30.17 -0.57
C ALA A 85 4.23 -29.15 0.56
N GLY A 86 3.62 -27.98 0.39
CA GLY A 86 3.66 -26.89 1.36
C GLY A 86 3.25 -27.35 2.76
N ARG A 87 4.13 -27.12 3.73
CA ARG A 87 3.79 -27.29 5.15
C ARG A 87 2.76 -26.23 5.53
N VAL A 88 1.54 -26.67 5.76
CA VAL A 88 0.50 -25.89 6.45
C VAL A 88 0.88 -25.84 7.93
N TYR A 89 1.35 -24.69 8.40
CA TYR A 89 1.53 -24.46 9.84
C TYR A 89 0.19 -23.98 10.42
N SER A 90 -0.46 -24.84 11.21
CA SER A 90 -1.64 -24.48 11.99
C SER A 90 -1.24 -23.55 13.15
N TYR A 91 -1.64 -22.28 13.07
CA TYR A 91 -1.49 -21.31 14.16
C TYR A 91 -2.45 -21.65 15.31
N HIS A 92 -1.90 -21.88 16.51
CA HIS A 92 -2.68 -22.06 17.74
C HIS A 92 -2.38 -20.91 18.72
N PRO A 93 -3.37 -20.09 19.11
CA PRO A 93 -3.15 -18.83 19.84
C PRO A 93 -2.73 -18.96 21.33
N ASP A 94 -2.69 -20.16 21.90
CA ASP A 94 -2.63 -20.35 23.38
C ASP A 94 -1.22 -20.56 23.97
N ARG A 95 -0.13 -20.25 23.26
CA ARG A 95 1.24 -20.61 23.71
C ARG A 95 2.21 -19.48 24.04
N LEU A 96 1.74 -18.26 24.28
CA LEU A 96 2.61 -17.16 24.70
C LEU A 96 2.25 -16.70 26.11
N ARG A 97 2.93 -17.26 27.11
CA ARG A 97 3.02 -16.67 28.45
C ARG A 97 4.42 -16.79 29.01
N ARG A 98 4.90 -15.63 29.47
CA ARG A 98 6.06 -15.31 30.32
C ARG A 98 7.36 -14.96 29.58
N ARG A 99 7.66 -13.66 29.56
CA ARG A 99 8.79 -13.06 30.30
C ARG A 99 8.45 -11.61 30.61
N GLY A 100 8.71 -11.20 31.85
CA GLY A 100 8.56 -9.83 32.32
C GLY A 100 9.92 -9.17 32.52
N GLU A 101 9.89 -7.84 32.43
CA GLU A 101 10.77 -6.82 33.01
C GLU A 101 12.29 -6.88 32.72
N ALA A 102 12.76 -5.93 31.91
CA ALA A 102 13.96 -5.13 32.17
C ALA A 102 14.06 -3.96 31.15
N ASP A 103 14.04 -2.73 31.66
CA ASP A 103 14.39 -1.50 30.96
C ASP A 103 15.88 -1.49 30.55
N ASP A 104 16.16 -0.76 29.46
CA ASP A 104 17.46 -0.17 29.08
C ASP A 104 18.68 -1.08 28.83
N ALA A 105 18.47 -2.25 28.21
CA ALA A 105 19.55 -3.01 27.58
C ALA A 105 19.14 -3.55 26.20
N TRP A 106 19.13 -2.67 25.19
CA TRP A 106 19.04 -3.06 23.77
C TRP A 106 20.28 -3.88 23.38
N GLY A 107 20.18 -5.19 23.61
CA GLY A 107 21.23 -6.18 23.46
C GLY A 107 21.76 -6.25 22.03
N GLU A 108 23.07 -5.99 21.91
CA GLU A 108 23.91 -6.12 20.72
C GLU A 108 23.74 -7.45 19.94
N GLY A 109 23.17 -8.48 20.57
CA GLY A 109 22.90 -9.79 19.97
C GLY A 109 21.82 -9.80 18.87
N GLN A 110 20.76 -8.99 18.99
CA GLN A 110 19.70 -8.97 17.97
C GLN A 110 20.06 -8.11 16.76
N ARG A 111 20.87 -7.05 16.94
CA ARG A 111 21.53 -6.35 15.83
C ARG A 111 22.39 -7.31 15.02
N ARG A 112 23.07 -8.25 15.69
CA ARG A 112 23.85 -9.30 15.02
C ARG A 112 22.95 -10.30 14.29
N GLU A 113 21.80 -10.69 14.82
CA GLU A 113 20.93 -11.67 14.14
C GLU A 113 20.25 -11.10 12.87
N VAL A 114 19.75 -9.85 12.92
CA VAL A 114 19.24 -9.15 11.72
C VAL A 114 20.38 -8.86 10.74
N ALA A 115 21.56 -8.46 11.23
CA ALA A 115 22.74 -8.27 10.39
C ALA A 115 23.26 -9.59 9.77
N VAL A 116 23.15 -10.73 10.46
CA VAL A 116 23.55 -12.05 9.98
C VAL A 116 22.55 -12.59 8.96
N LEU A 117 21.24 -12.36 9.14
CA LEU A 117 20.24 -12.71 8.13
C LEU A 117 20.32 -11.80 6.89
N ALA A 118 20.64 -10.52 7.08
CA ALA A 118 20.93 -9.57 6.00
C ALA A 118 22.25 -9.89 5.28
N ALA A 119 23.28 -10.33 6.00
CA ALA A 119 24.59 -10.70 5.45
C ALA A 119 24.59 -12.09 4.79
N GLY A 120 23.84 -13.06 5.30
CA GLY A 120 23.75 -14.42 4.77
C GLY A 120 23.11 -14.52 3.39
N HIS A 121 22.37 -13.49 2.96
CA HIS A 121 21.86 -13.33 1.60
C HIS A 121 22.63 -12.27 0.78
N ALA A 122 23.72 -11.72 1.31
CA ALA A 122 24.55 -10.71 0.65
C ALA A 122 25.80 -11.31 -0.03
N THR A 123 26.09 -12.59 0.19
CA THR A 123 27.21 -13.30 -0.46
C THR A 123 26.85 -13.68 -1.89
N GLY A 124 26.76 -12.68 -2.76
CA GLY A 124 26.55 -12.86 -4.20
C GLY A 124 26.29 -11.61 -5.03
N LEU A 125 26.29 -10.40 -4.44
CA LEU A 125 26.08 -9.15 -5.19
C LEU A 125 27.19 -8.15 -4.89
N SER A 126 28.37 -8.45 -5.40
CA SER A 126 29.39 -7.43 -5.66
C SER A 126 29.61 -7.39 -7.17
N GLU A 127 28.94 -6.44 -7.84
CA GLU A 127 29.48 -5.57 -8.89
C GLU A 127 28.33 -4.87 -9.65
N MET A 128 28.44 -3.54 -9.74
CA MET A 128 27.55 -2.56 -10.42
C MET A 128 26.26 -2.11 -9.69
N GLY A 129 26.38 -1.06 -8.87
CA GLY A 129 25.52 0.14 -8.86
C GLY A 129 23.99 0.04 -8.99
N ALA A 130 23.35 -1.06 -8.62
CA ALA A 130 21.90 -1.19 -8.63
C ALA A 130 21.31 -0.65 -7.31
N SER A 131 20.42 0.35 -7.42
CA SER A 131 19.73 0.90 -6.26
C SER A 131 18.84 -0.15 -5.59
N ALA A 132 19.19 -0.52 -4.36
CA ALA A 132 18.44 -1.52 -3.59
C ALA A 132 17.02 -1.05 -3.30
N VAL A 133 16.03 -1.74 -3.86
CA VAL A 133 14.60 -1.49 -3.66
C VAL A 133 14.09 -2.37 -2.51
N VAL A 134 13.69 -1.74 -1.42
CA VAL A 134 13.16 -2.44 -0.24
C VAL A 134 11.67 -2.15 -0.10
N LEU A 135 10.85 -3.19 -0.21
CA LEU A 135 9.41 -3.10 0.06
C LEU A 135 9.16 -3.37 1.54
N ILE A 136 8.60 -2.37 2.21
CA ILE A 136 8.30 -2.40 3.63
C ILE A 136 6.78 -2.45 3.80
N VAL A 137 6.30 -3.58 4.32
CA VAL A 137 4.90 -3.77 4.69
C VAL A 137 4.72 -3.31 6.13
N GLN A 138 3.99 -2.23 6.36
CA GLN A 138 3.64 -1.81 7.72
C GLN A 138 2.42 -2.60 8.22
N ALA A 139 2.57 -3.34 9.31
CA ALA A 139 1.48 -4.05 9.95
C ALA A 139 1.47 -3.78 11.45
N ARG A 140 0.28 -3.66 12.04
CA ARG A 140 0.09 -3.66 13.49
C ARG A 140 -1.16 -4.45 13.86
N MET A 141 -1.22 -4.92 15.10
CA MET A 141 -2.40 -5.58 15.66
C MET A 141 -3.51 -4.57 15.99
N ASP A 142 -3.11 -3.40 16.47
CA ASP A 142 -4.03 -2.34 16.87
C ASP A 142 -4.58 -1.59 15.65
N SER A 143 -5.83 -1.91 15.31
CA SER A 143 -6.62 -1.17 14.35
C SER A 143 -7.91 -0.75 15.02
N THR A 144 -8.18 0.57 15.04
CA THR A 144 -9.34 1.14 15.74
C THR A 144 -10.67 0.65 15.19
N ARG A 145 -10.78 0.55 13.86
CA ARG A 145 -12.03 0.17 13.16
C ARG A 145 -12.20 -1.33 12.99
N LEU A 146 -11.10 -2.09 12.95
CA LEU A 146 -11.12 -3.53 12.79
C LEU A 146 -9.97 -4.20 13.56
N PRO A 147 -10.06 -4.33 14.90
CA PRO A 147 -9.00 -4.89 15.71
C PRO A 147 -8.55 -6.28 15.22
N GLY A 148 -7.23 -6.49 15.21
CA GLY A 148 -6.62 -7.75 14.76
C GLY A 148 -6.74 -8.03 13.26
N LYS A 149 -7.09 -7.03 12.42
CA LYS A 149 -7.32 -7.22 10.97
C LYS A 149 -6.19 -7.97 10.27
N SER A 150 -4.94 -7.65 10.60
CA SER A 150 -3.73 -8.26 10.03
C SER A 150 -3.69 -9.78 10.17
N LEU A 151 -4.26 -10.32 11.25
CA LEU A 151 -4.31 -11.76 11.53
C LEU A 151 -5.66 -12.42 11.23
N ARG A 152 -6.66 -11.66 10.75
CA ARG A 152 -7.96 -12.25 10.40
C ARG A 152 -7.79 -13.26 9.25
N PRO A 153 -8.41 -14.46 9.33
CA PRO A 153 -8.24 -15.49 8.31
C PRO A 153 -8.85 -15.14 6.94
N LEU A 154 -8.02 -14.98 5.92
CA LEU A 154 -8.42 -14.74 4.54
C LEU A 154 -8.04 -15.93 3.66
N ALA A 155 -9.05 -16.69 3.20
CA ALA A 155 -8.87 -17.99 2.54
C ALA A 155 -7.99 -18.95 3.36
N GLY A 156 -8.21 -19.04 4.68
CA GLY A 156 -7.55 -20.02 5.56
C GLY A 156 -6.18 -19.63 6.13
N VAL A 157 -5.62 -18.46 5.79
CA VAL A 157 -4.36 -17.94 6.36
C VAL A 157 -4.52 -16.50 6.82
N PRO A 158 -3.63 -15.92 7.65
CA PRO A 158 -3.70 -14.51 8.03
C PRO A 158 -3.78 -13.56 6.83
N LEU A 159 -4.58 -12.50 6.92
CA LEU A 159 -4.71 -11.46 5.89
C LEU A 159 -3.35 -10.92 5.45
N VAL A 160 -2.47 -10.58 6.40
CA VAL A 160 -1.10 -10.13 6.08
C VAL A 160 -0.29 -11.22 5.36
N GLY A 161 -0.57 -12.49 5.63
CA GLY A 161 0.03 -13.61 4.91
C GLY A 161 -0.32 -13.62 3.42
N ARG A 162 -1.58 -13.30 3.07
CA ARG A 162 -2.01 -13.14 1.67
C ARG A 162 -1.33 -11.96 0.98
N ILE A 163 -1.14 -10.86 1.71
CA ILE A 163 -0.39 -9.70 1.22
C ILE A 163 1.05 -10.12 0.91
N LEU A 164 1.75 -10.75 1.86
CA LEU A 164 3.14 -11.18 1.68
C LEU A 164 3.30 -12.18 0.54
N GLU A 165 2.37 -13.14 0.41
CA GLU A 165 2.35 -14.09 -0.72
C GLU A 165 2.28 -13.38 -2.07
N ARG A 166 1.40 -12.38 -2.20
CA ARG A 166 1.25 -11.65 -3.45
C ARG A 166 2.46 -10.77 -3.74
N LEU A 167 2.99 -10.06 -2.73
CA LEU A 167 4.13 -9.15 -2.87
C LEU A 167 5.45 -9.86 -3.20
N LYS A 168 5.61 -11.14 -2.81
CA LYS A 168 6.74 -11.97 -3.24
C LYS A 168 6.87 -12.16 -4.76
N ARG A 169 5.82 -11.85 -5.52
CA ARG A 169 5.82 -11.95 -6.98
C ARG A 169 6.36 -10.69 -7.68
N CYS A 170 6.59 -9.60 -6.93
CA CYS A 170 7.23 -8.41 -7.49
C CYS A 170 8.65 -8.75 -7.96
N GLN A 171 9.01 -8.34 -9.17
CA GLN A 171 10.29 -8.64 -9.79
C GLN A 171 11.34 -7.55 -9.57
N ARG A 172 10.92 -6.35 -9.15
CA ARG A 172 11.80 -5.19 -8.93
C ARG A 172 11.99 -4.87 -7.44
N VAL A 173 11.65 -5.81 -6.57
CA VAL A 173 11.86 -5.71 -5.12
C VAL A 173 13.01 -6.62 -4.76
N ASP A 174 14.12 -6.04 -4.29
CA ASP A 174 15.29 -6.81 -3.86
C ASP A 174 15.07 -7.44 -2.49
N ARG A 175 14.35 -6.72 -1.61
CA ARG A 175 14.03 -7.18 -0.24
C ARG A 175 12.59 -6.83 0.11
N LEU A 176 11.86 -7.82 0.61
CA LEU A 176 10.55 -7.65 1.24
C LEU A 176 10.73 -7.74 2.75
N VAL A 177 10.20 -6.76 3.49
CA VAL A 177 10.34 -6.63 4.94
C VAL A 177 8.96 -6.39 5.55
N LEU A 178 8.68 -7.07 6.66
CA LEU A 178 7.50 -6.80 7.48
C LEU A 178 7.89 -5.90 8.65
N ALA A 179 7.41 -4.66 8.67
CA ALA A 179 7.68 -3.70 9.75
C ALA A 179 6.50 -3.64 10.73
N VAL A 180 6.75 -3.97 11.99
CA VAL A 180 5.75 -4.06 13.06
C VAL A 180 6.12 -3.21 14.27
N PRO A 181 5.15 -2.78 15.10
CA PRO A 181 5.46 -2.17 16.38
C PRO A 181 6.27 -3.10 17.29
N ASP A 182 7.16 -2.53 18.07
CA ASP A 182 7.94 -3.26 19.06
C ASP A 182 7.18 -3.41 20.39
N THR A 183 6.07 -4.16 20.34
CA THR A 183 5.23 -4.45 21.51
C THR A 183 4.79 -5.91 21.49
N ASP A 184 4.62 -6.53 22.66
CA ASP A 184 4.28 -7.96 22.81
C ASP A 184 3.04 -8.38 22.00
N GLN A 185 2.06 -7.49 21.86
CA GLN A 185 0.85 -7.76 21.08
C GLN A 185 1.17 -8.07 19.61
N ASN A 186 2.25 -7.51 19.07
CA ASN A 186 2.66 -7.67 17.68
C ASN A 186 3.56 -8.90 17.44
N ASP A 187 3.90 -9.69 18.46
CA ASP A 187 4.71 -10.91 18.34
C ASP A 187 4.11 -11.93 17.37
N ALA A 188 2.79 -12.01 17.32
CA ALA A 188 2.10 -12.88 16.37
C ALA A 188 2.37 -12.48 14.90
N LEU A 189 2.59 -11.19 14.61
CA LEU A 189 2.98 -10.75 13.26
C LEU A 189 4.41 -11.14 12.92
N GLU A 190 5.30 -11.15 13.92
CA GLU A 190 6.66 -11.66 13.75
C GLU A 190 6.66 -13.15 13.41
N VAL A 191 5.85 -13.95 14.11
CA VAL A 191 5.65 -15.37 13.79
C VAL A 191 5.15 -15.54 12.35
N VAL A 192 4.20 -14.71 11.90
CA VAL A 192 3.73 -14.74 10.51
C VAL A 192 4.87 -14.40 9.55
N GLY A 193 5.59 -13.29 9.75
CA GLY A 193 6.72 -12.91 8.89
C GLY A 193 7.75 -14.04 8.74
N ARG A 194 8.17 -14.64 9.85
CA ARG A 194 9.08 -15.80 9.89
C ARG A 194 8.52 -17.01 9.16
N SER A 195 7.24 -17.32 9.30
CA SER A 195 6.60 -18.45 8.59
C SER A 195 6.57 -18.28 7.07
N TYR A 196 6.59 -17.03 6.60
CA TYR A 196 6.73 -16.69 5.18
C TYR A 196 8.19 -16.47 4.77
N GLY A 197 9.18 -16.65 5.66
CA GLY A 197 10.59 -16.38 5.35
C GLY A 197 10.87 -14.92 5.05
N ILE A 198 10.07 -14.01 5.60
CA ILE A 198 10.20 -12.56 5.42
C ILE A 198 10.87 -11.97 6.67
N PRO A 199 11.97 -11.22 6.52
CA PRO A 199 12.58 -10.48 7.62
C PRO A 199 11.57 -9.55 8.30
N VAL A 200 11.62 -9.50 9.63
CA VAL A 200 10.74 -8.67 10.44
C VAL A 200 11.57 -7.55 11.06
N PHE A 201 11.13 -6.31 10.89
CA PHE A 201 11.68 -5.15 11.55
C PHE A 201 10.72 -4.68 12.65
N ARG A 202 11.25 -4.44 13.86
CA ARG A 202 10.47 -3.94 15.00
C ARG A 202 10.89 -2.50 15.30
N GLY A 203 9.93 -1.63 15.56
CA GLY A 203 10.21 -0.22 15.88
C GLY A 203 9.04 0.51 16.54
N SER A 204 9.18 1.82 16.71
CA SER A 204 8.21 2.67 17.41
C SER A 204 6.80 2.50 16.85
N GLU A 205 5.79 2.28 17.70
CA GLU A 205 4.38 2.20 17.30
C GLU A 205 3.81 3.53 16.77
N PRO A 206 3.87 4.64 17.54
CA PRO A 206 3.29 5.92 17.12
C PRO A 206 4.11 6.62 16.04
N ASP A 207 5.41 6.32 15.93
CA ASP A 207 6.31 6.95 14.98
C ASP A 207 6.58 6.04 13.79
N VAL A 208 5.61 6.00 12.89
CA VAL A 208 5.68 5.19 11.67
C VAL A 208 6.82 5.67 10.77
N LEU A 209 7.06 6.98 10.69
CA LEU A 209 8.16 7.57 9.93
C LEU A 209 9.52 7.09 10.41
N ASP A 210 9.78 7.12 11.72
CA ASP A 210 11.00 6.53 12.30
C ASP A 210 11.09 5.04 11.97
N ARG A 211 10.01 4.27 12.15
CA ARG A 211 10.01 2.83 11.83
C ARG A 211 10.37 2.55 10.37
N TYR A 212 9.87 3.33 9.42
CA TYR A 212 10.26 3.23 8.01
C TYR A 212 11.73 3.59 7.78
N TYR A 213 12.20 4.71 8.34
CA TYR A 213 13.59 5.16 8.19
C TYR A 213 14.57 4.13 8.76
N ARG A 214 14.32 3.63 9.97
CA ARG A 214 15.18 2.64 10.62
C ARG A 214 15.18 1.30 9.90
N ALA A 215 14.02 0.85 9.40
CA ALA A 215 13.94 -0.33 8.54
C ALA A 215 14.73 -0.13 7.24
N ALA A 216 14.54 1.00 6.55
CA ALA A 216 15.27 1.33 5.33
C ALA A 216 16.79 1.30 5.55
N GLN A 217 17.28 1.87 6.65
CA GLN A 217 18.69 1.83 7.05
C GLN A 217 19.19 0.40 7.31
N ALA A 218 18.43 -0.40 8.07
CA ALA A 218 18.81 -1.78 8.39
C ALA A 218 18.96 -2.68 7.16
N PHE A 219 18.16 -2.41 6.12
CA PHE A 219 18.17 -3.16 4.86
C PHE A 219 18.88 -2.42 3.71
N ARG A 220 19.58 -1.31 4.00
CA ARG A 220 20.35 -0.51 3.04
C ARG A 220 19.55 -0.10 1.80
N ALA A 221 18.29 0.31 2.00
CA ALA A 221 17.42 0.73 0.93
C ALA A 221 17.93 2.03 0.27
N GLU A 222 17.91 2.07 -1.06
CA GLU A 222 18.06 3.30 -1.85
C GLU A 222 16.70 3.81 -2.34
N ALA A 223 15.74 2.89 -2.55
CA ALA A 223 14.34 3.19 -2.76
C ALA A 223 13.47 2.35 -1.82
N ILE A 224 12.49 2.99 -1.20
CA ILE A 224 11.58 2.39 -0.24
C ILE A 224 10.20 2.28 -0.88
N VAL A 225 9.67 1.07 -0.95
CA VAL A 225 8.28 0.84 -1.36
C VAL A 225 7.43 0.69 -0.11
N ARG A 226 6.64 1.72 0.20
CA ARG A 226 5.69 1.70 1.31
C ARG A 226 4.44 0.91 0.90
N PHE A 227 4.06 -0.05 1.75
CA PHE A 227 2.85 -0.82 1.55
C PHE A 227 2.07 -1.01 2.86
N PRO A 228 0.80 -0.59 2.95
CA PRO A 228 0.00 -0.78 4.15
C PRO A 228 -0.63 -2.18 4.19
N ALA A 229 -0.58 -2.86 5.35
CA ALA A 229 -1.04 -4.25 5.52
C ALA A 229 -2.57 -4.41 5.58
N ASP A 230 -3.32 -3.45 5.04
CA ASP A 230 -4.77 -3.50 4.86
C ASP A 230 -5.21 -3.47 3.40
N ASN A 231 -4.24 -3.57 2.49
CA ASN A 231 -4.46 -3.74 1.06
C ASN A 231 -4.21 -5.21 0.71
N PRO A 232 -5.22 -6.10 0.83
CA PRO A 232 -5.08 -7.55 0.69
C PRO A 232 -4.80 -8.03 -0.74
N VAL A 233 -4.97 -7.19 -1.76
CA VAL A 233 -4.85 -7.56 -3.17
C VAL A 233 -3.86 -6.66 -3.93
N PRO A 234 -2.60 -6.51 -3.48
CA PRO A 234 -1.60 -5.84 -4.28
C PRO A 234 -1.53 -6.46 -5.67
N GLU A 235 -1.28 -5.63 -6.68
CA GLU A 235 -1.01 -6.07 -8.04
C GLU A 235 0.49 -5.96 -8.33
N PRO A 236 1.25 -7.07 -8.25
CA PRO A 236 2.71 -7.04 -8.33
C PRO A 236 3.24 -6.36 -9.60
N SER A 237 2.60 -6.57 -10.74
CA SER A 237 3.03 -5.93 -11.99
C SER A 237 2.92 -4.41 -11.96
N GLU A 238 1.92 -3.87 -11.27
CA GLU A 238 1.74 -2.43 -11.15
C GLU A 238 2.63 -1.83 -10.05
N ILE A 239 2.97 -2.61 -9.02
CA ILE A 239 4.01 -2.23 -8.05
C ILE A 239 5.37 -2.15 -8.75
N ASP A 240 5.73 -3.17 -9.55
CA ASP A 240 6.96 -3.14 -10.36
C ASP A 240 6.95 -1.95 -11.34
N ARG A 241 5.81 -1.63 -11.93
CA ARG A 241 5.68 -0.51 -12.85
C ARG A 241 5.92 0.84 -12.17
N ILE A 242 5.37 1.09 -10.98
CA ILE A 242 5.63 2.36 -10.27
C ILE A 242 7.07 2.44 -9.75
N ILE A 243 7.68 1.31 -9.36
CA ILE A 243 9.12 1.24 -9.03
C ILE A 243 9.97 1.63 -10.24
N ALA A 244 9.70 1.04 -11.41
CA ALA A 244 10.44 1.36 -12.63
C ALA A 244 10.33 2.84 -13.01
N TYR A 245 9.13 3.41 -12.89
CA TYR A 245 8.90 4.84 -13.11
C TYR A 245 9.70 5.70 -12.14
N HIS A 246 9.69 5.36 -10.84
CA HIS A 246 10.41 6.11 -9.81
C HIS A 246 11.92 6.13 -10.08
N LEU A 247 12.51 4.97 -10.37
CA LEU A 247 13.95 4.81 -10.62
C LEU A 247 14.40 5.50 -11.91
N THR A 248 13.57 5.50 -12.96
CA THR A 248 13.91 6.15 -14.24
C THR A 248 13.67 7.65 -14.23
N GLY A 249 12.65 8.12 -13.51
CA GLY A 249 12.26 9.53 -13.45
C GLY A 249 13.03 10.36 -12.42
N GLN A 250 13.88 9.75 -11.58
CA GLN A 250 14.55 10.41 -10.46
C GLN A 250 13.55 11.22 -9.61
N SER A 251 12.39 10.62 -9.31
CA SER A 251 11.39 11.22 -8.44
C SER A 251 11.77 11.00 -6.97
N ASP A 252 11.36 11.91 -6.09
CA ASP A 252 11.55 11.75 -4.64
C ASP A 252 10.41 10.92 -4.04
N PHE A 253 9.23 11.06 -4.63
CA PHE A 253 8.04 10.32 -4.26
C PHE A 253 7.26 9.93 -5.52
N SER A 254 6.84 8.67 -5.61
CA SER A 254 5.97 8.20 -6.69
C SER A 254 4.86 7.33 -6.13
N SER A 255 3.66 7.44 -6.67
CA SER A 255 2.53 6.64 -6.16
C SER A 255 1.57 6.32 -7.29
N ASN A 256 1.05 5.10 -7.27
CA ASN A 256 -0.10 4.70 -8.09
C ASN A 256 -1.34 4.37 -7.23
N LEU A 257 -1.45 4.98 -6.04
CA LEU A 257 -2.70 5.00 -5.29
C LEU A 257 -3.76 5.81 -6.05
N ALA A 258 -5.03 5.42 -5.94
CA ALA A 258 -6.14 5.92 -6.76
C ALA A 258 -6.31 7.44 -6.70
N GLU A 259 -5.95 8.02 -5.56
CA GLU A 259 -6.09 9.42 -5.22
C GLU A 259 -4.98 10.30 -5.80
N VAL A 260 -3.93 9.76 -6.43
CA VAL A 260 -2.82 10.60 -6.90
C VAL A 260 -3.08 11.08 -8.33
N TYR A 261 -3.32 12.39 -8.46
CA TYR A 261 -3.52 13.11 -9.73
C TYR A 261 -4.56 12.47 -10.67
N GLY A 262 -5.57 11.79 -10.12
CA GLY A 262 -6.60 11.13 -10.92
C GLY A 262 -6.06 10.06 -11.87
N ASN A 263 -5.03 9.32 -11.45
CA ASN A 263 -4.35 8.32 -12.30
C ASN A 263 -5.27 7.16 -12.78
N GLY A 264 -6.41 6.95 -12.15
CA GLY A 264 -7.45 6.00 -12.55
C GLY A 264 -7.30 4.58 -11.98
N TYR A 265 -6.37 4.36 -11.04
CA TYR A 265 -6.20 3.05 -10.41
C TYR A 265 -7.38 2.70 -9.48
N PRO A 266 -7.74 1.41 -9.34
CA PRO A 266 -8.50 0.93 -8.20
C PRO A 266 -7.75 1.19 -6.89
N ASN A 267 -8.46 1.57 -5.83
CA ASN A 267 -7.85 1.69 -4.51
C ASN A 267 -7.53 0.29 -3.96
N GLY A 268 -6.36 0.13 -3.32
CA GLY A 268 -5.93 -1.10 -2.66
C GLY A 268 -4.99 -2.02 -3.45
N ILE A 269 -4.59 -1.65 -4.68
CA ILE A 269 -3.68 -2.49 -5.51
C ILE A 269 -2.26 -1.92 -5.68
N GLY A 270 -2.11 -0.61 -5.52
CA GLY A 270 -0.88 0.13 -5.75
C GLY A 270 0.03 0.24 -4.53
N ALA A 271 1.14 0.97 -4.69
CA ALA A 271 2.12 1.25 -3.68
C ALA A 271 2.67 2.69 -3.83
N GLU A 272 3.42 3.12 -2.81
CA GLU A 272 4.16 4.38 -2.83
C GLU A 272 5.65 4.07 -2.80
N VAL A 273 6.44 4.79 -3.60
CA VAL A 273 7.90 4.66 -3.69
C VAL A 273 8.53 5.97 -3.24
N ILE A 274 9.47 5.89 -2.30
CA ILE A 274 10.14 7.03 -1.68
C ILE A 274 11.64 6.84 -1.83
N SER A 275 12.36 7.87 -2.27
CA SER A 275 13.82 7.81 -2.29
C SER A 275 14.37 7.79 -0.85
N ALA A 276 15.48 7.07 -0.62
CA ALA A 276 16.09 7.02 0.70
C ALA A 276 16.51 8.41 1.21
N GLN A 277 16.98 9.27 0.31
CA GLN A 277 17.31 10.65 0.61
C GLN A 277 16.07 11.43 1.09
N ALA A 278 14.97 11.38 0.34
CA ALA A 278 13.76 12.11 0.69
C ALA A 278 13.17 11.61 2.02
N LEU A 279 13.19 10.30 2.26
CA LEU A 279 12.75 9.72 3.54
C LEU A 279 13.60 10.21 4.72
N GLU A 280 14.92 10.24 4.57
CA GLU A 280 15.84 10.73 5.60
C GLU A 280 15.61 12.23 5.89
N GLU A 281 15.46 13.02 4.84
CA GLU A 281 15.21 14.46 4.94
C GLU A 281 13.94 14.76 5.73
N VAL A 282 12.82 14.08 5.43
CA VAL A 282 11.57 14.27 6.17
C VAL A 282 11.66 13.67 7.58
N TRP A 283 12.36 12.55 7.78
CA TRP A 283 12.56 11.96 9.11
C TRP A 283 13.28 12.92 10.07
N ARG A 284 14.31 13.64 9.58
CA ARG A 284 15.06 14.65 10.35
C ARG A 284 14.24 15.92 10.62
N ALA A 285 13.50 16.40 9.63
CA ALA A 285 12.86 17.72 9.68
C ALA A 285 11.43 17.70 10.26
N CYS A 286 10.67 16.62 10.03
CA CYS A 286 9.24 16.58 10.34
C CYS A 286 8.97 16.39 11.83
N GLN A 287 8.32 17.37 12.45
CA GLN A 287 7.88 17.34 13.84
C GLN A 287 6.34 17.18 13.98
N ASP A 288 5.62 17.14 12.86
CA ASP A 288 4.16 17.02 12.83
C ASP A 288 3.74 15.58 13.15
N PRO A 289 2.97 15.33 14.24
CA PRO A 289 2.59 13.98 14.64
C PRO A 289 1.79 13.21 13.58
N GLU A 290 0.89 13.87 12.85
CA GLU A 290 0.08 13.23 11.80
C GLU A 290 0.98 12.76 10.65
N LYS A 291 1.93 13.61 10.24
CA LYS A 291 2.91 13.24 9.19
C LYS A 291 3.93 12.22 9.64
N ARG A 292 4.18 12.08 10.95
CA ARG A 292 5.02 11.00 11.50
C ARG A 292 4.26 9.68 11.59
N GLU A 293 2.95 9.69 11.86
CA GLU A 293 2.10 8.48 11.78
C GLU A 293 1.81 8.09 10.31
N HIS A 294 1.76 9.06 9.41
CA HIS A 294 1.45 8.88 7.98
C HIS A 294 2.56 9.47 7.09
N PRO A 295 3.69 8.74 6.90
CA PRO A 295 4.89 9.27 6.24
C PRO A 295 4.66 9.88 4.85
N HIS A 296 3.71 9.34 4.08
CA HIS A 296 3.37 9.79 2.73
C HIS A 296 2.81 11.22 2.67
N LEU A 297 2.20 11.72 3.76
CA LEU A 297 1.68 13.09 3.84
C LEU A 297 2.78 14.15 3.81
N ASN A 298 4.04 13.77 4.04
CA ASN A 298 5.18 14.68 3.83
C ASN A 298 5.40 15.02 2.35
N PHE A 299 4.92 14.20 1.42
CA PHE A 299 5.18 14.35 -0.01
C PHE A 299 3.94 14.76 -0.80
N PHE A 300 2.77 14.25 -0.42
CA PHE A 300 1.51 14.51 -1.14
C PHE A 300 0.35 14.80 -0.18
N ASP A 301 -0.37 15.89 -0.45
CA ASP A 301 -1.63 16.21 0.21
C ASP A 301 -2.78 15.58 -0.58
N TYR A 302 -3.28 14.46 -0.06
CA TYR A 302 -4.36 13.68 -0.66
C TYR A 302 -5.70 14.42 -0.67
N ARG A 303 -5.92 15.40 0.22
CA ARG A 303 -7.16 16.20 0.24
C ARG A 303 -7.10 17.32 -0.79
N ALA A 304 -5.97 18.03 -0.84
CA ALA A 304 -5.76 19.13 -1.78
C ALA A 304 -5.30 18.68 -3.18
N GLN A 305 -5.00 17.39 -3.36
CA GLN A 305 -4.60 16.78 -4.64
C GLN A 305 -3.34 17.43 -5.23
N ARG A 306 -2.33 17.69 -4.40
CA ARG A 306 -1.08 18.35 -4.79
C ARG A 306 0.11 17.90 -3.95
N ALA A 307 1.31 18.04 -4.49
CA ALA A 307 2.54 17.87 -3.71
C ALA A 307 2.55 18.81 -2.49
N THR A 308 3.02 18.30 -1.36
CA THR A 308 3.09 19.05 -0.08
C THR A 308 4.12 20.17 -0.17
N ASP A 309 5.28 19.88 -0.78
CA ASP A 309 6.39 20.81 -0.99
C ASP A 309 7.00 20.57 -2.40
N PRO A 310 6.38 21.10 -3.47
CA PRO A 310 6.78 20.84 -4.85
C PRO A 310 8.13 21.45 -5.23
N ASP A 311 8.61 22.45 -4.49
CA ASP A 311 9.93 23.07 -4.73
C ASP A 311 11.05 22.17 -4.23
N ARG A 312 10.75 21.30 -3.25
CA ARG A 312 11.71 20.38 -2.64
C ARG A 312 11.61 18.95 -3.14
N TYR A 313 10.40 18.45 -3.38
CA TYR A 313 10.18 17.04 -3.72
C TYR A 313 9.46 16.87 -5.05
N ARG A 314 10.06 16.09 -5.94
CA ARG A 314 9.46 15.67 -7.20
C ARG A 314 8.48 14.53 -6.96
N VAL A 315 7.20 14.83 -7.12
CA VAL A 315 6.10 13.87 -7.00
C VAL A 315 5.64 13.40 -8.38
N GLY A 316 5.60 12.08 -8.59
CA GLY A 316 5.17 11.49 -9.85
C GLY A 316 4.16 10.35 -9.72
N THR A 317 3.52 10.00 -10.84
CA THR A 317 2.56 8.89 -10.96
C THR A 317 2.60 8.33 -12.37
N VAL A 318 2.06 7.13 -12.55
CA VAL A 318 1.78 6.53 -13.86
C VAL A 318 0.27 6.46 -14.10
N PRO A 319 -0.22 6.55 -15.34
CA PRO A 319 -1.63 6.35 -15.64
C PRO A 319 -2.02 4.86 -15.52
N CYS A 320 -3.20 4.59 -14.96
CA CYS A 320 -3.78 3.26 -14.92
C CYS A 320 -4.02 2.74 -16.34
N PRO A 321 -3.61 1.50 -16.66
CA PRO A 321 -3.93 0.86 -17.94
C PRO A 321 -5.44 0.83 -18.17
N PRO A 322 -5.92 1.11 -19.40
CA PRO A 322 -7.35 1.13 -19.70
C PRO A 322 -8.08 -0.18 -19.38
N ALA A 323 -7.38 -1.32 -19.48
CA ALA A 323 -7.96 -2.65 -19.28
C ALA A 323 -8.50 -2.90 -17.85
N PHE A 324 -8.05 -2.15 -16.86
CA PHE A 324 -8.50 -2.29 -15.46
C PHE A 324 -8.66 -0.95 -14.73
N ARG A 325 -8.82 0.14 -15.47
CA ARG A 325 -9.12 1.47 -14.90
C ARG A 325 -10.50 1.44 -14.22
N ARG A 326 -10.52 1.46 -12.89
CA ARG A 326 -11.72 1.42 -12.04
C ARG A 326 -11.53 2.29 -10.78
N PRO A 327 -11.45 3.62 -10.91
CA PRO A 327 -11.19 4.52 -9.77
C PRO A 327 -12.28 4.48 -8.68
N GLU A 328 -13.46 3.94 -8.99
CA GLU A 328 -14.54 3.75 -8.04
C GLU A 328 -14.44 2.45 -7.22
N LEU A 329 -13.54 1.54 -7.57
CA LEU A 329 -13.37 0.26 -6.89
C LEU A 329 -12.41 0.42 -5.69
N VAL A 330 -12.89 0.10 -4.49
CA VAL A 330 -12.13 0.15 -3.24
C VAL A 330 -11.88 -1.29 -2.75
N LEU A 331 -10.61 -1.66 -2.62
CA LEU A 331 -10.18 -3.02 -2.28
C LEU A 331 -9.35 -3.08 -0.99
N ASP A 332 -9.30 -2.00 -0.21
CA ASP A 332 -8.71 -2.01 1.13
C ASP A 332 -9.67 -2.60 2.18
N VAL A 333 -9.15 -2.95 3.36
CA VAL A 333 -9.90 -3.55 4.47
C VAL A 333 -9.71 -2.74 5.74
N ASN A 334 -10.74 -1.97 6.08
CA ASN A 334 -10.80 -1.11 7.26
C ASN A 334 -12.00 -1.40 8.16
N THR A 335 -13.02 -2.07 7.64
CA THR A 335 -14.29 -2.36 8.31
C THR A 335 -14.68 -3.84 8.18
N PRO A 336 -15.60 -4.35 9.02
CA PRO A 336 -16.12 -5.70 8.88
C PRO A 336 -16.78 -5.97 7.52
N GLN A 337 -17.42 -4.96 6.92
CA GLN A 337 -18.09 -5.05 5.63
C GLN A 337 -17.08 -5.21 4.48
N GLU A 338 -16.03 -4.40 4.46
CA GLU A 338 -14.93 -4.53 3.49
C GLU A 338 -14.20 -5.87 3.65
N TYR A 339 -14.01 -6.33 4.89
CA TYR A 339 -13.46 -7.66 5.14
C TYR A 339 -14.36 -8.77 4.57
N ALA A 340 -15.68 -8.68 4.75
CA ALA A 340 -16.61 -9.68 4.21
C ALA A 340 -16.60 -9.70 2.68
N PHE A 341 -16.53 -8.52 2.05
CA PHE A 341 -16.34 -8.40 0.59
C PHE A 341 -15.04 -9.06 0.14
N MET A 342 -13.94 -8.77 0.84
CA MET A 342 -12.63 -9.34 0.52
C MET A 342 -12.59 -10.85 0.73
N ALA A 343 -13.22 -11.37 1.78
CA ALA A 343 -13.34 -12.81 2.02
C ALA A 343 -14.09 -13.49 0.87
N ALA A 344 -15.22 -12.93 0.44
CA ALA A 344 -15.99 -13.46 -0.69
C ALA A 344 -15.19 -13.43 -2.01
N LEU A 345 -14.40 -12.37 -2.24
CA LEU A 345 -13.50 -12.27 -3.39
C LEU A 345 -12.45 -13.38 -3.36
N TYR A 346 -11.78 -13.56 -2.23
CA TYR A 346 -10.75 -14.59 -2.07
C TYR A 346 -11.35 -15.99 -2.18
N ASP A 347 -12.47 -16.28 -1.55
CA ASP A 347 -13.15 -17.59 -1.63
C ASP A 347 -13.56 -17.93 -3.08
N ALA A 348 -13.92 -16.92 -3.87
CA ALA A 348 -14.29 -17.11 -5.28
C ALA A 348 -13.09 -17.32 -6.22
N LEU A 349 -12.01 -16.55 -6.03
CA LEU A 349 -10.90 -16.50 -6.99
C LEU A 349 -9.72 -17.38 -6.60
N TYR A 350 -9.38 -17.40 -5.31
CA TYR A 350 -8.14 -18.00 -4.82
C TYR A 350 -8.06 -19.52 -5.03
N PRO A 351 -9.12 -20.34 -4.81
CA PRO A 351 -9.04 -21.79 -5.03
C PRO A 351 -8.75 -22.19 -6.49
N GLY A 352 -9.25 -21.41 -7.45
CA GLY A 352 -9.06 -21.68 -8.88
C GLY A 352 -7.80 -21.02 -9.45
N ASN A 353 -7.42 -19.85 -8.93
CA ASN A 353 -6.24 -19.12 -9.36
C ASN A 353 -5.64 -18.34 -8.18
N PRO A 354 -4.69 -18.92 -7.42
CA PRO A 354 -4.01 -18.22 -6.32
C PRO A 354 -3.27 -16.94 -6.76
N GLN A 355 -2.94 -16.83 -8.04
CA GLN A 355 -2.23 -15.71 -8.63
C GLN A 355 -3.14 -14.73 -9.38
N PHE A 356 -4.46 -14.74 -9.11
CA PHE A 356 -5.44 -13.89 -9.78
C PHE A 356 -4.99 -12.43 -9.90
N HIS A 357 -5.25 -11.85 -11.07
CA HIS A 357 -4.89 -10.50 -11.46
C HIS A 357 -6.07 -9.53 -11.19
N ILE A 358 -5.83 -8.22 -11.15
CA ILE A 358 -6.89 -7.21 -10.99
C ILE A 358 -8.02 -7.34 -12.04
N THR A 359 -7.70 -7.86 -13.23
CA THR A 359 -8.73 -8.13 -14.25
C THR A 359 -9.64 -9.30 -13.87
N ASP A 360 -9.18 -10.30 -13.10
CA ASP A 360 -10.03 -11.34 -12.53
C ASP A 360 -10.96 -10.76 -11.46
N ILE A 361 -10.43 -9.89 -10.59
CA ILE A 361 -11.20 -9.18 -9.56
C ILE A 361 -12.33 -8.37 -10.19
N ILE A 362 -12.02 -7.59 -11.24
CA ILE A 362 -12.99 -6.78 -11.96
C ILE A 362 -14.07 -7.67 -12.61
N ARG A 363 -13.69 -8.76 -13.27
CA ARG A 363 -14.65 -9.69 -13.86
C ARG A 363 -15.60 -10.28 -12.81
N TRP A 364 -15.06 -10.67 -11.65
CA TRP A 364 -15.85 -11.17 -10.54
C TRP A 364 -16.80 -10.10 -9.98
N TYR A 365 -16.29 -8.90 -9.73
CA TYR A 365 -17.06 -7.76 -9.26
C TYR A 365 -18.23 -7.43 -10.20
N ASP A 366 -17.97 -7.29 -11.50
CA ASP A 366 -19.00 -6.97 -12.49
C ASP A 366 -20.05 -8.10 -12.62
N ALA A 367 -19.67 -9.36 -12.40
CA ALA A 367 -20.60 -10.48 -12.41
C ALA A 367 -21.57 -10.44 -11.21
N ILE A 368 -21.09 -10.09 -10.01
CA ILE A 368 -21.94 -9.98 -8.82
C ILE A 368 -22.79 -8.71 -8.85
N SER A 369 -22.27 -7.59 -9.36
CA SER A 369 -23.02 -6.33 -9.48
C SER A 369 -24.20 -6.45 -10.46
N ARG A 370 -24.04 -7.21 -11.56
CA ARG A 370 -25.14 -7.47 -12.50
C ARG A 370 -26.26 -8.33 -11.90
N ARG A 371 -25.94 -9.20 -10.95
CA ARG A 371 -26.94 -10.01 -10.24
C ARG A 371 -27.75 -9.18 -9.23
N THR A 372 -27.15 -8.15 -8.63
CA THR A 372 -27.83 -7.22 -7.70
C THR A 372 -28.77 -6.22 -8.38
N THR A 373 -28.61 -5.94 -9.67
CA THR A 373 -29.41 -4.95 -10.41
C THR A 373 -30.72 -5.52 -11.00
N THR A 374 -31.14 -6.71 -10.59
CA THR A 374 -32.49 -7.21 -10.92
C THR A 374 -33.50 -6.55 -9.97
N PRO A 375 -34.52 -5.79 -10.44
CA PRO A 375 -35.48 -5.16 -9.56
C PRO A 375 -36.21 -6.21 -8.70
N GLY A 376 -36.10 -6.09 -7.37
CA GLY A 376 -36.89 -6.87 -6.42
C GLY A 376 -36.21 -8.03 -5.67
N ARG A 377 -34.90 -8.26 -5.82
CA ARG A 377 -34.17 -9.22 -4.97
C ARG A 377 -32.78 -8.72 -4.59
N LEU A 378 -32.59 -8.45 -3.29
CA LEU A 378 -31.25 -8.46 -2.69
C LEU A 378 -30.65 -9.88 -2.86
N PRO A 379 -29.35 -10.03 -3.14
CA PRO A 379 -28.71 -11.35 -3.14
C PRO A 379 -28.76 -11.95 -1.74
N ALA A 380 -29.29 -13.16 -1.62
CA ALA A 380 -29.13 -13.98 -0.44
C ALA A 380 -27.70 -14.53 -0.40
N ALA A 381 -26.73 -13.69 -0.03
CA ALA A 381 -25.35 -14.11 0.18
C ALA A 381 -24.67 -13.29 1.27
N VAL A 382 -25.32 -13.13 2.44
CA VAL A 382 -24.66 -13.03 3.75
C VAL A 382 -25.69 -13.50 4.79
N ARG A 383 -25.91 -14.81 4.92
CA ARG A 383 -26.36 -15.37 6.19
C ARG A 383 -25.24 -16.29 6.66
N PRO A 384 -24.63 -16.03 7.82
CA PRO A 384 -23.77 -17.04 8.43
C PRO A 384 -24.67 -18.27 8.66
N HIS A 385 -24.19 -19.44 8.29
CA HIS A 385 -24.81 -20.68 8.73
C HIS A 385 -24.85 -20.67 10.27
N GLY A 386 -26.06 -20.53 10.81
CA GLY A 386 -26.44 -20.71 12.19
C GLY A 386 -27.76 -21.44 12.21
#